data_AF-A0A849F119-F1
#
_entry.id   AF-A0A849F119-F1
#
_cell.length_a   1.000
_cell.length_b   1.000
_cell.length_c   1.000
_cell.angle_alpha   90.00
_cell.angle_beta   90.00
_cell.angle_gamma   90.00
#
_symmetry.space_group_name_H-M   'P 1'
#
loop_
_entity.id
_entity.type
_entity.pdbx_description
1 polymer ?
#
loop_
_entity_poly.entity_id
_entity_poly.type
_entity_poly.pdbx_seq_one_letter_code
_entity_poly.pdbx_strand_id
1 'polypeptide(L)' 'MENKLEGKYANCFKIGYNAYEFIVDFGQCYAGQQEDFSTRIVTSPVYAKTLLKTLQNAIAEYEKIYDAVE' A
#
# COMPACT_ATOMS: atom_id res chain seq x y z
N MET A 1 1.91 -12.90 24.28
CA MET A 1 0.82 -12.70 23.31
C MET A 1 1.45 -12.71 21.94
N GLU A 2 1.08 -13.65 21.09
CA GLU A 2 1.49 -13.65 19.68
C GLU A 2 0.88 -12.41 19.04
N ASN A 3 1.72 -11.48 18.59
CA ASN A 3 1.27 -10.24 17.95
C ASN A 3 0.91 -10.59 16.49
N LYS A 4 -0.26 -11.21 16.30
CA LYS A 4 -0.71 -11.65 14.98
C LYS A 4 -1.12 -10.40 14.19
N LEU A 5 -0.37 -10.10 13.15
CA LEU A 5 -0.70 -9.00 12.24
C LEU A 5 -2.08 -9.26 11.61
N GLU A 6 -3.00 -8.31 11.80
CA GLU A 6 -4.30 -8.33 11.16
C GLU A 6 -4.15 -7.86 9.70
N GLY A 7 -4.50 -8.73 8.75
CA GLY A 7 -4.56 -8.35 7.34
C GLY A 7 -5.89 -7.68 7.02
N LYS A 8 -5.86 -6.42 6.59
CA LYS A 8 -7.03 -5.71 6.07
C LYS A 8 -6.97 -5.63 4.56
N TYR A 9 -8.10 -5.91 3.90
CA TYR A 9 -8.20 -5.75 2.45
C TYR A 9 -8.22 -4.27 2.07
N ALA A 10 -7.49 -3.92 1.02
CA ALA A 10 -7.47 -2.58 0.46
C ALA A 10 -7.52 -2.65 -1.06
N ASN A 11 -8.42 -1.87 -1.67
CA ASN A 11 -8.52 -1.68 -3.11
C ASN A 11 -8.36 -0.20 -3.52
N CYS A 12 -8.03 0.66 -2.56
CA CYS A 12 -7.96 2.10 -2.71
C CYS A 12 -6.79 2.64 -1.89
N PHE A 13 -6.01 3.54 -2.49
CA PHE A 13 -4.80 4.08 -1.87
C PHE A 13 -4.74 5.59 -2.02
N LYS A 14 -4.32 6.30 -0.97
CA LYS A 14 -4.00 7.73 -1.03
C LYS A 14 -2.59 7.98 -0.53
N ILE A 15 -1.85 8.80 -1.26
CA ILE A 15 -0.47 9.15 -0.93
C ILE A 15 -0.37 10.66 -0.76
N GLY A 16 0.06 11.08 0.43
CA GLY A 16 0.46 12.45 0.73
C GLY A 16 1.93 12.51 1.13
N TYR A 17 2.55 13.69 1.05
CA TYR A 17 3.92 13.88 1.51
C TYR A 17 4.19 15.33 1.88
N ASN A 18 5.23 15.52 2.68
CA ASN A 18 5.90 16.79 2.92
C ASN A 18 7.43 16.59 2.85
N ALA A 19 8.22 17.56 3.31
CA ALA A 19 9.68 17.48 3.26
C ALA A 19 10.31 16.37 4.14
N TYR A 20 9.56 15.80 5.08
CA TYR A 20 10.04 14.89 6.11
C TYR A 20 9.42 13.50 6.03
N GLU A 21 8.20 13.40 5.52
CA GLU A 21 7.41 12.18 5.60
C GLU A 21 6.48 11.99 4.39
N PHE A 22 6.21 10.72 4.12
CA PHE A 22 5.18 10.20 3.24
C PHE A 22 4.11 9.52 4.08
N ILE A 23 2.86 9.77 3.73
CA ILE A 23 1.68 9.17 4.33
C ILE A 23 1.02 8.33 3.24
N VAL A 24 0.84 7.03 3.50
CA VAL A 24 0.18 6.09 2.60
C VAL A 24 -1.04 5.52 3.33
N ASP A 25 -2.22 5.90 2.87
CA ASP A 25 -3.49 5.41 3.38
C ASP A 25 -4.00 4.27 2.51
N PHE A 26 -4.37 3.18 3.16
CA PHE A 26 -4.94 1.96 2.58
C PHE A 26 -6.39 1.87 2.99
N GLY A 27 -7.27 1.71 2.01
CA GLY A 27 -8.69 1.70 2.24
C GLY A 27 -9.49 0.92 1.21
N GLN A 28 -10.80 0.97 1.40
CA GLN A 28 -11.79 0.37 0.54
C GLN A 28 -12.64 1.47 -0.10
N CYS A 29 -12.78 1.40 -1.43
CA CYS A 29 -13.58 2.31 -2.22
C CYS A 29 -14.54 1.48 -3.09
N TYR A 30 -15.85 1.64 -2.86
CA TYR A 30 -16.91 0.97 -3.60
C TYR A 30 -17.89 2.01 -4.14
N ALA A 31 -18.47 1.75 -5.32
CA ALA A 31 -19.41 2.67 -5.94
C ALA A 31 -20.62 2.95 -5.02
N GLY A 32 -20.92 4.23 -4.79
CA GLY A 32 -22.02 4.66 -3.93
C GLY A 32 -21.74 4.61 -2.42
N GLN A 33 -20.50 4.30 -2.00
CA GLN A 33 -20.09 4.32 -0.60
C GLN A 33 -19.02 5.37 -0.35
N GLN A 34 -18.93 5.85 0.88
CA GLN A 34 -17.82 6.68 1.32
C GLN A 34 -16.55 5.83 1.42
N GLU A 35 -15.41 6.40 1.05
CA GLU A 35 -14.11 5.74 1.14
C GLU A 35 -13.78 5.43 2.61
N ASP A 36 -13.43 4.17 2.90
CA ASP A 36 -13.07 3.70 4.24
C ASP A 36 -11.58 3.38 4.31
N PHE A 37 -10.78 4.30 4.87
CA PHE A 37 -9.34 4.12 5.08
C PHE A 37 -9.08 3.51 6.45
N SER A 38 -8.58 2.28 6.45
CA SER A 38 -8.49 1.44 7.66
C SER A 38 -7.06 1.24 8.16
N THR A 39 -6.05 1.59 7.36
CA THR A 39 -4.63 1.49 7.69
C THR A 39 -3.86 2.67 7.11
N ARG A 40 -3.04 3.33 7.94
CA ARG A 40 -2.12 4.41 7.54
C ARG A 40 -0.69 3.99 7.84
N ILE A 41 0.19 4.15 6.85
CA ILE A 41 1.64 4.04 7.02
C ILE A 41 2.23 5.44 6.90
N VAL A 42 3.01 5.85 7.91
CA VAL A 42 3.82 7.07 7.86
C VAL A 42 5.28 6.67 7.79
N THR A 43 6.03 7.20 6.84
CA THR A 43 7.42 6.82 6.62
C THR A 43 8.25 7.96 6.05
N SER A 44 9.58 7.90 6.12
CA SER A 44 10.44 8.93 5.52
C SER A 44 10.55 8.76 3.99
N PRO A 45 10.95 9.80 3.24
CA PRO A 45 11.17 9.70 1.79
C PRO A 45 12.12 8.57 1.37
N VAL A 46 13.15 8.29 2.20
CA VAL A 46 14.10 7.21 1.94
C VAL A 46 13.39 5.85 1.97
N TYR A 47 12.56 5.61 2.97
CA TYR A 47 11.85 4.34 3.11
C TYR A 47 10.64 4.22 2.18
N ALA A 48 10.01 5.32 1.78
CA ALA A 48 9.02 5.33 0.72
C ALA A 48 9.61 4.82 -0.60
N LYS A 49 10.83 5.26 -0.95
CA LYS A 49 11.54 4.77 -2.14
C LYS A 49 11.92 3.29 -2.02
N THR A 50 12.36 2.85 -0.85
CA THR A 50 12.64 1.43 -0.58
C THR A 50 11.37 0.58 -0.71
N LEU A 51 10.24 1.04 -0.18
CA LEU A 51 8.95 0.37 -0.29
C LEU A 51 8.54 0.20 -1.75
N LEU A 52 8.60 1.28 -2.55
CA LEU A 52 8.29 1.24 -3.98
C LEU A 52 9.12 0.17 -4.71
N LYS A 53 10.45 0.17 -4.50
CA LYS A 53 11.34 -0.79 -5.15
C LYS A 53 11.02 -2.23 -4.75
N THR A 54 10.76 -2.47 -3.47
CA THR A 54 10.38 -3.81 -2.98
C THR A 54 9.06 -4.27 -3.61
N LEU A 55 8.06 -3.39 -3.69
CA LEU A 55 6.77 -3.70 -4.29
C LEU A 55 6.90 -3.97 -5.80
N GLN A 56 7.63 -3.14 -6.53
CA GLN A 56 7.90 -3.33 -7.96
C GLN A 56 8.55 -4.69 -8.25
N ASN A 57 9.58 -5.05 -7.46
CA ASN A 57 10.24 -6.35 -7.60
C ASN A 57 9.26 -7.51 -7.34
N ALA A 58 8.42 -7.40 -6.32
CA ALA A 58 7.44 -8.44 -5.99
C ALA A 58 6.39 -8.62 -7.09
N ILE A 59 5.89 -7.52 -7.68
CA ILE A 59 4.97 -7.56 -8.82
C ILE A 59 5.65 -8.22 -10.03
N ALA A 60 6.88 -7.82 -10.35
CA ALA A 60 7.60 -8.42 -11.48
C ALA A 60 7.86 -9.92 -11.31
N GLU A 61 8.06 -10.42 -10.09
CA GLU A 61 8.15 -11.86 -9.83
C GLU A 61 6.78 -12.55 -9.92
N TYR A 62 5.72 -11.90 -9.46
CA TYR A 62 4.35 -12.40 -9.60
C TYR A 62 3.96 -12.58 -11.08
N GLU A 63 4.25 -11.59 -11.91
CA GLU A 63 3.90 -11.57 -13.34
C GLU A 63 4.66 -12.61 -14.18
N LYS A 64 5.77 -13.13 -13.69
CA LYS A 64 6.47 -14.27 -14.34
C LYS A 64 5.71 -15.58 -14.18
N ILE A 65 4.88 -15.69 -13.15
CA ILE A 65 4.19 -16.92 -12.76
C ILE A 65 2.72 -16.87 -13.18
N TYR A 66 2.10 -15.71 -13.00
CA TYR A 66 0.71 -15.42 -13.30
C TYR A 66 0.71 -14.30 -14.33
N ASP A 67 -0.08 -14.38 -15.40
CA ASP A 67 -0.04 -13.41 -16.50
C ASP A 67 -0.03 -11.94 -16.03
N ALA A 68 0.49 -11.05 -16.89
CA ALA A 68 0.65 -9.63 -16.57
C ALA A 68 -0.66 -9.00 -16.06
N VAL A 69 -0.55 -8.18 -15.02
CA VAL A 69 -1.68 -7.51 -14.38
C VAL A 69 -1.71 -6.07 -14.89
N GLU A 70 -2.74 -5.71 -15.65
CA GLU A 70 -2.99 -4.33 -16.14
C GLU A 70 -3.79 -3.49 -15.14
#